data_AF-A0A6J5ZAC7-F1
#
_entry.id   AF-A0A6J5ZAC7-F1
#
_cell.length_a   1.000
_cell.length_b   1.000
_cell.length_c   1.000
_cell.angle_alpha   90.00
_cell.angle_beta   90.00
_cell.angle_gamma   90.00
#
_symmetry.space_group_name_H-M   'P 1'
#
loop_
_entity.id
_entity.type
_entity.pdbx_description
1 polymer ?
#
loop_
_entity_poly.entity_id
_entity_poly.type
_entity_poly.pdbx_seq_one_letter_code
_entity_poly.pdbx_strand_id
1 'polypeptide(L)'
;MNLRSRIVLLAFVLWTVFVWGNRISNTLRSEESASSKTFSTVLSVILLAFAVGVIVVVAKAWKSQISLSGAKVLMVAAALTVVVWLVRVPMILMADHGDKDPGFKIVHVGLGLVSVVLAALVWQIGAVVLRQGRGSSTMESSRA
;
A
#
# COMPACT_ATOMS: atom_id res chain seq x y z
N MET A 1 -14.73 3.82 15.55
CA MET A 1 -13.79 2.80 15.01
C MET A 1 -13.36 1.88 16.14
N ASN A 2 -13.41 0.58 15.92
CA ASN A 2 -13.00 -0.42 16.92
C ASN A 2 -11.46 -0.47 17.02
N LEU A 3 -10.94 -0.89 18.18
CA LEU A 3 -9.51 -1.00 18.46
C LEU A 3 -8.78 -1.84 17.39
N ARG A 4 -9.39 -2.94 16.95
CA ARG A 4 -8.88 -3.80 15.88
C ARG A 4 -8.63 -3.05 14.57
N SER A 5 -9.54 -2.18 14.15
CA SER A 5 -9.38 -1.38 12.92
C SER A 5 -8.22 -0.40 13.03
N ARG A 6 -8.01 0.18 14.22
CA ARG A 6 -6.87 1.07 14.48
C ARG A 6 -5.54 0.32 14.41
N ILE A 7 -5.48 -0.86 15.01
CA ILE A 7 -4.28 -1.72 14.97
C ILE A 7 -3.95 -2.12 13.53
N VAL A 8 -4.94 -2.53 12.73
CA VAL A 8 -4.72 -2.90 11.32
C VAL A 8 -4.19 -1.72 10.50
N LEU A 9 -4.74 -0.53 10.69
CA LEU A 9 -4.27 0.67 9.99
C LEU A 9 -2.85 1.06 10.42
N LEU A 10 -2.55 1.00 11.73
CA LEU A 10 -1.20 1.22 12.24
C LEU A 10 -0.20 0.23 11.68
N ALA A 11 -0.55 -1.06 11.69
CA ALA A 11 0.27 -2.12 11.11
C ALA A 11 0.51 -1.86 9.62
N PHE A 12 -0.51 -1.50 8.87
CA PHE A 12 -0.38 -1.17 7.45
C PHE A 12 0.55 0.02 7.20
N VAL A 13 0.44 1.09 7.99
CA VAL A 13 1.32 2.27 7.87
C VAL A 13 2.76 1.91 8.22
N LEU A 14 2.98 1.28 9.38
CA LEU A 14 4.32 0.91 9.83
C LEU A 14 4.98 -0.08 8.86
N TRP A 15 4.21 -1.05 8.37
CA TRP A 15 4.68 -2.02 7.38
C TRP A 15 5.06 -1.35 6.05
N THR A 16 4.23 -0.44 5.57
CA THR A 16 4.50 0.35 4.36
C THR A 16 5.79 1.14 4.54
N VAL A 17 5.93 1.88 5.65
CA VAL A 17 7.14 2.64 5.95
C VAL A 17 8.38 1.74 6.05
N PHE A 18 8.26 0.56 6.65
CA PHE A 18 9.36 -0.41 6.75
C PHE A 18 9.84 -0.89 5.37
N VAL A 19 8.92 -1.38 4.53
CA VAL A 19 9.24 -1.91 3.19
C VAL A 19 9.91 -0.83 2.33
N TRP A 20 9.30 0.36 2.29
CA TRP A 20 9.78 1.44 1.43
C TRP A 20 10.98 2.16 2.01
N GLY A 21 11.06 2.33 3.33
CA GLY A 21 12.22 2.90 4.01
C GLY A 21 13.49 2.10 3.71
N ASN A 22 13.40 0.77 3.76
CA ASN A 22 14.52 -0.09 3.40
C ASN A 22 14.90 0.05 1.92
N ARG A 23 13.91 0.19 1.02
CA ARG A 23 14.15 0.40 -0.42
C ARG A 23 14.80 1.75 -0.73
N ILE A 24 14.33 2.83 -0.09
CA ILE A 24 14.92 4.18 -0.23
C ILE A 24 16.35 4.16 0.26
N SER A 25 16.59 3.63 1.46
CA SER A 25 17.94 3.51 2.03
C SER A 25 18.87 2.73 1.10
N ASN A 26 18.40 1.61 0.54
CA ASN A 26 19.16 0.85 -0.44
C ASN A 26 19.49 1.68 -1.68
N THR A 27 18.51 2.40 -2.22
CA THR A 27 18.69 3.23 -3.42
C THR A 27 19.68 4.37 -3.18
N LEU A 28 19.65 4.99 -2.00
CA LEU A 28 20.57 6.06 -1.60
C LEU A 28 22.00 5.57 -1.38
N ARG A 29 22.20 4.30 -1.02
CA ARG A 29 23.53 3.69 -0.79
C ARG A 29 24.13 3.05 -2.04
N SER A 30 23.38 2.93 -3.15
CA SER A 30 23.84 2.25 -4.36
C SER A 30 24.70 3.14 -5.28
N GLU A 31 26.00 2.83 -5.38
CA GLU A 31 26.94 3.43 -6.34
C GLU A 31 26.99 2.70 -7.70
N GLU A 32 25.84 2.35 -8.28
CA GLU A 32 25.81 1.59 -9.55
C GLU A 32 25.86 2.50 -10.80
N SER A 33 26.38 1.96 -11.92
CA SER A 33 26.64 2.66 -13.19
C SER A 33 25.38 3.13 -13.96
N ALA A 34 25.48 4.26 -14.67
CA ALA A 34 24.38 5.12 -15.12
C ALA A 34 23.30 4.52 -16.06
N SER A 35 23.55 3.43 -16.78
CA SER A 35 22.63 2.93 -17.83
C SER A 35 21.55 1.96 -17.31
N SER A 36 21.92 1.03 -16.43
CA SER A 36 20.99 0.17 -15.67
C SER A 36 20.26 0.92 -14.54
N LYS A 37 20.80 2.08 -14.13
CA LYS A 37 20.26 2.96 -13.09
C LYS A 37 18.92 3.58 -13.46
N THR A 38 18.71 3.98 -14.72
CA THR A 38 17.57 4.83 -15.10
C THR A 38 16.22 4.10 -15.01
N PHE A 39 16.15 2.83 -15.45
CA PHE A 39 14.90 2.06 -15.41
C PHE A 39 14.51 1.68 -13.98
N SER A 40 15.50 1.28 -13.16
CA SER A 40 15.29 0.93 -11.74
C SER A 40 15.01 2.17 -10.87
N THR A 41 15.62 3.32 -11.18
CA THR A 41 15.45 4.58 -10.45
C THR A 41 14.13 5.26 -10.76
N VAL A 42 13.73 5.38 -12.05
CA VAL A 42 12.44 5.98 -12.41
C VAL A 42 11.29 5.18 -11.81
N LEU A 43 11.35 3.84 -11.89
CA LEU A 43 10.37 2.98 -11.25
C LEU A 43 10.39 3.13 -9.73
N SER A 44 11.57 3.25 -9.11
CA SER A 44 11.68 3.46 -7.65
C SER A 44 11.15 4.84 -7.22
N VAL A 45 11.31 5.88 -8.04
CA VAL A 45 10.77 7.23 -7.79
C VAL A 45 9.24 7.26 -7.93
N ILE A 46 8.69 6.61 -8.94
CA ILE A 46 7.22 6.49 -9.11
C ILE A 46 6.62 5.75 -7.92
N LEU A 47 7.25 4.64 -7.52
CA LEU A 47 6.83 3.85 -6.36
C LEU A 47 7.01 4.60 -5.03
N LEU A 48 8.01 5.47 -4.92
CA LEU A 48 8.21 6.32 -3.76
C LEU A 48 7.13 7.42 -3.67
N ALA A 49 6.84 8.10 -4.78
CA ALA A 49 5.76 9.09 -4.85
C ALA A 49 4.41 8.46 -4.50
N PHE A 50 4.22 7.19 -4.89
CA PHE A 50 3.06 6.40 -4.54
C PHE A 50 2.98 6.06 -3.05
N ALA A 51 4.10 5.65 -2.44
CA ALA A 51 4.18 5.37 -1.01
C ALA A 51 3.88 6.63 -0.18
N VAL A 52 4.42 7.79 -0.59
CA VAL A 52 4.08 9.09 -0.01
C VAL A 52 2.57 9.37 -0.17
N GLY A 53 2.01 9.09 -1.35
CA GLY A 53 0.57 9.18 -1.62
C GLY A 53 -0.26 8.36 -0.63
N VAL A 54 0.11 7.09 -0.41
CA VAL A 54 -0.56 6.18 0.55
C VAL A 54 -0.45 6.71 1.99
N ILE A 55 0.73 7.17 2.41
CA ILE A 55 0.94 7.72 3.77
C ILE A 55 0.07 8.95 4.00
N VAL A 56 0.05 9.90 3.06
CA VAL A 56 -0.76 11.13 3.15
C VAL A 56 -2.26 10.78 3.20
N VAL A 57 -2.69 9.85 2.37
CA VAL A 57 -4.07 9.34 2.30
C VAL A 57 -4.50 8.72 3.63
N VAL A 58 -3.68 7.83 4.20
CA VAL A 58 -4.00 7.16 5.47
C VAL A 58 -3.93 8.14 6.64
N ALA A 59 -2.95 9.05 6.67
CA ALA A 59 -2.86 10.10 7.69
C ALA A 59 -4.07 11.05 7.66
N LYS A 60 -4.54 11.42 6.46
CA LYS A 60 -5.74 12.25 6.27
C LYS A 60 -7.01 11.51 6.69
N ALA A 61 -7.11 10.21 6.40
CA ALA A 61 -8.19 9.35 6.86
C ALA A 61 -8.20 9.14 8.38
N TRP A 62 -7.09 9.43 9.07
CA TRP A 62 -6.96 9.32 10.52
C TRP A 62 -7.38 10.60 11.27
N LYS A 63 -7.18 11.78 10.66
CA LYS A 63 -7.56 13.08 11.25
C LYS A 63 -9.06 13.38 11.20
N SER A 64 -9.76 12.91 10.18
CA SER A 64 -11.23 12.96 10.15
C SER A 64 -11.75 11.60 10.59
N GLN A 65 -12.67 11.56 11.56
CA GLN A 65 -13.53 10.39 11.80
C GLN A 65 -13.93 9.82 10.43
N ILE A 66 -13.65 8.54 10.13
CA ILE A 66 -13.69 8.00 8.75
C ILE A 66 -15.02 8.36 8.09
N SER A 67 -14.99 9.42 7.28
CA SER A 67 -16.12 9.86 6.48
C SER A 67 -16.20 8.97 5.25
N LEU A 68 -17.31 9.02 4.50
CA LEU A 68 -17.45 8.35 3.21
C LEU A 68 -16.24 8.59 2.29
N SER A 69 -15.68 9.81 2.30
CA SER A 69 -14.47 10.15 1.55
C SER A 69 -13.22 9.44 2.09
N GLY A 70 -13.06 9.35 3.41
CA GLY A 70 -11.97 8.60 4.04
C GLY A 70 -12.01 7.10 3.70
N ALA A 71 -13.20 6.51 3.62
CA ALA A 71 -13.38 5.12 3.24
C ALA A 71 -12.98 4.84 1.78
N LYS A 72 -13.38 5.69 0.83
CA LYS A 72 -12.92 5.60 -0.58
C LYS A 72 -11.40 5.71 -0.68
N VAL A 73 -10.83 6.63 0.08
CA VAL A 73 -9.39 6.89 0.14
C VAL A 73 -8.62 5.66 0.64
N LEU A 74 -9.10 4.98 1.69
CA LEU A 74 -8.54 3.71 2.17
C LEU A 74 -8.65 2.59 1.14
N MET A 75 -9.79 2.49 0.45
CA MET A 75 -9.99 1.49 -0.59
C MET A 75 -9.07 1.72 -1.78
N VAL A 76 -8.90 2.97 -2.21
CA VAL A 76 -7.93 3.33 -3.25
C VAL A 76 -6.54 2.91 -2.82
N ALA A 77 -6.09 3.29 -1.61
CA ALA A 77 -4.76 2.91 -1.10
C ALA A 77 -4.53 1.39 -1.05
N ALA A 78 -5.55 0.63 -0.66
CA ALA A 78 -5.49 -0.82 -0.66
C ALA A 78 -5.36 -1.40 -2.09
N ALA A 79 -6.22 -0.99 -3.02
CA ALA A 79 -6.16 -1.45 -4.42
C ALA A 79 -4.81 -1.10 -5.06
N LEU A 80 -4.35 0.12 -4.80
CA LEU A 80 -3.06 0.64 -5.21
C LEU A 80 -1.90 -0.22 -4.70
N THR A 81 -1.92 -0.61 -3.42
CA THR A 81 -0.90 -1.50 -2.84
C THR A 81 -0.88 -2.85 -3.56
N VAL A 82 -2.04 -3.43 -3.85
CA VAL A 82 -2.14 -4.70 -4.58
C VAL A 82 -1.52 -4.57 -5.99
N VAL A 83 -1.88 -3.52 -6.74
CA VAL A 83 -1.36 -3.27 -8.08
C VAL A 83 0.17 -3.17 -8.09
N VAL A 84 0.75 -2.43 -7.13
CA VAL A 84 2.21 -2.30 -7.02
C VAL A 84 2.88 -3.65 -6.84
N TRP A 85 2.36 -4.49 -5.94
CA TRP A 85 2.95 -5.81 -5.70
C TRP A 85 2.72 -6.78 -6.87
N LEU A 86 1.60 -6.68 -7.58
CA LEU A 86 1.34 -7.44 -8.80
C LEU A 86 2.31 -7.11 -9.93
N VAL A 87 2.81 -5.88 -10.01
CA VAL A 87 3.85 -5.51 -10.98
C VAL A 87 5.24 -5.87 -10.45
N ARG A 88 5.49 -5.63 -9.16
CA ARG A 88 6.82 -5.77 -8.56
C ARG A 88 7.26 -7.22 -8.41
N VAL A 89 6.39 -8.11 -7.94
CA VAL A 89 6.76 -9.52 -7.72
C VAL A 89 7.19 -10.19 -9.03
N PRO A 90 6.40 -10.13 -10.13
CA PRO A 90 6.83 -10.70 -11.40
C PRO A 90 8.12 -10.08 -11.94
N MET A 91 8.26 -8.75 -11.85
CA MET A 91 9.49 -8.08 -12.29
C MET A 91 10.73 -8.56 -11.52
N ILE A 92 10.60 -8.82 -10.21
CA ILE A 92 11.69 -9.38 -9.39
C ILE A 92 11.96 -10.85 -9.77
N LEU A 93 10.91 -11.62 -10.04
CA LEU A 93 11.04 -13.03 -10.40
C LEU A 93 11.67 -13.24 -11.79
N MET A 94 11.38 -12.33 -12.73
CA MET A 94 11.87 -12.32 -14.12
C MET A 94 13.22 -11.61 -14.31
N ALA A 95 13.74 -10.93 -13.28
CA ALA A 95 15.05 -10.29 -13.38
C ALA A 95 16.15 -11.37 -13.43
N ASP A 96 16.72 -11.59 -14.62
CA ASP A 96 17.80 -12.55 -14.88
C ASP A 96 19.21 -12.06 -14.47
N HIS A 97 19.30 -10.88 -13.86
CA HIS A 97 20.57 -10.27 -13.48
C HIS A 97 21.07 -10.85 -12.14
N GLY A 98 21.95 -11.85 -12.18
CA GLY A 98 22.97 -12.14 -11.16
C GLY A 98 22.54 -12.68 -9.77
N ASP A 99 21.35 -12.35 -9.26
CA ASP A 99 20.87 -12.71 -7.92
C ASP A 99 20.27 -14.13 -7.91
N LYS A 100 21.15 -15.13 -8.03
CA LYS A 100 20.81 -16.57 -7.90
C LYS A 100 20.49 -16.99 -6.45
N ASP A 101 20.20 -16.07 -5.54
CA ASP A 101 19.85 -16.38 -4.15
C ASP A 101 18.33 -16.57 -4.02
N PRO A 102 17.84 -17.81 -3.79
CA PRO A 102 16.44 -18.06 -3.52
C PRO A 102 15.91 -17.20 -2.36
N GLY A 103 16.77 -16.85 -1.39
CA GLY A 103 16.42 -16.02 -0.24
C GLY A 103 15.90 -14.65 -0.64
N PHE A 104 16.51 -13.99 -1.65
CA PHE A 104 16.06 -12.68 -2.11
C PHE A 104 14.63 -12.72 -2.67
N LYS A 105 14.32 -13.73 -3.49
CA LYS A 105 13.00 -13.93 -4.08
C LYS A 105 11.96 -14.24 -3.00
N ILE A 106 12.29 -15.14 -2.07
CA ILE A 106 11.41 -15.54 -0.96
C ILE A 106 11.05 -14.34 -0.09
N VAL A 107 12.04 -13.52 0.28
CA VAL A 107 11.80 -12.31 1.09
C VAL A 107 10.86 -11.36 0.37
N HIS A 108 11.07 -11.08 -0.92
CA HIS A 108 10.22 -10.13 -1.65
C HIS A 108 8.80 -10.65 -1.90
N VAL A 109 8.65 -11.95 -2.17
CA VAL A 109 7.33 -12.59 -2.26
C VAL A 109 6.61 -12.53 -0.91
N GLY A 110 7.32 -12.82 0.19
CA GLY A 110 6.78 -12.72 1.55
C GLY A 110 6.35 -11.30 1.90
N LEU A 111 7.19 -10.30 1.61
CA LEU A 111 6.87 -8.89 1.81
C LEU A 111 5.63 -8.47 1.00
N GLY A 112 5.51 -8.95 -0.23
CA GLY A 112 4.35 -8.71 -1.08
C GLY A 112 3.08 -9.34 -0.53
N LEU A 113 3.16 -10.59 -0.09
CA LEU A 113 2.03 -11.31 0.50
C LEU A 113 1.50 -10.58 1.74
N VAL A 114 2.37 -10.21 2.68
CA VAL A 114 1.96 -9.46 3.89
C VAL A 114 1.31 -8.13 3.52
N SER A 115 1.88 -7.42 2.54
CA SER A 115 1.33 -6.15 2.08
C SER A 115 -0.07 -6.30 1.44
N VAL A 116 -0.28 -7.33 0.63
CA VAL A 116 -1.59 -7.64 0.02
C VAL A 116 -2.62 -8.03 1.08
N VAL A 117 -2.23 -8.84 2.08
CA VAL A 117 -3.11 -9.22 3.19
C VAL A 117 -3.53 -7.98 3.99
N LEU A 118 -2.58 -7.11 4.37
CA LEU A 118 -2.90 -5.87 5.07
C LEU A 118 -3.77 -4.94 4.22
N ALA A 119 -3.50 -4.84 2.92
CA ALA A 119 -4.32 -4.07 1.98
C ALA A 119 -5.76 -4.62 1.92
N ALA A 120 -5.95 -5.93 1.84
CA ALA A 120 -7.27 -6.55 1.85
C ALA A 120 -8.04 -6.25 3.14
N LEU A 121 -7.37 -6.29 4.30
CA LEU A 121 -7.99 -5.92 5.58
C LEU A 121 -8.39 -4.44 5.62
N VAL A 122 -7.55 -3.54 5.09
CA VAL A 122 -7.86 -2.11 4.98
C VAL A 122 -9.03 -1.86 4.02
N TRP A 123 -9.08 -2.58 2.90
CA TRP A 123 -10.21 -2.55 1.96
C TRP A 123 -11.51 -2.97 2.63
N GLN A 124 -11.50 -4.05 3.41
CA GLN A 124 -12.68 -4.50 4.17
C GLN A 124 -13.18 -3.42 5.13
N ILE A 125 -12.28 -2.73 5.84
CA ILE A 125 -12.65 -1.63 6.74
C ILE A 125 -13.33 -0.49 5.95
N GLY A 126 -12.76 -0.07 4.81
CA GLY A 126 -13.36 0.96 3.96
C GLY A 126 -14.72 0.53 3.38
N ALA A 127 -14.82 -0.70 2.89
CA ALA A 127 -16.04 -1.25 2.31
C ALA A 127 -17.20 -1.31 3.32
N VAL A 128 -16.92 -1.68 4.58
CA VAL A 128 -17.93 -1.68 5.65
C VAL A 128 -18.45 -0.26 5.91
N VAL A 129 -17.55 0.73 6.01
CA VAL A 129 -17.94 2.13 6.24
C VAL A 129 -18.77 2.68 5.07
N LEU A 130 -18.41 2.36 3.82
CA LEU A 130 -19.21 2.77 2.65
C LEU A 130 -20.61 2.14 2.64
N ARG A 131 -20.74 0.87 3.03
CA ARG A 131 -22.03 0.17 3.12
C ARG A 131 -22.93 0.81 4.18
N GLN A 132 -22.37 1.13 5.34
CA GLN A 132 -23.10 1.80 6.43
C GLN A 132 -23.58 3.20 6.01
N GLY A 133 -22.73 4.00 5.37
CA GLY A 133 -23.10 5.34 4.89
C GLY A 133 -24.18 5.35 3.79
N ARG A 134 -24.27 4.29 2.98
CA ARG A 134 -25.33 4.14 1.96
C ARG A 134 -26.68 3.74 2.57
N GLY A 135 -26.67 2.92 3.62
CA GLY A 135 -27.89 2.51 4.32
C GLY A 135 -28.59 3.65 5.07
N SER A 136 -27.81 4.57 5.66
CA SER A 136 -28.36 5.74 6.34
C SER A 136 -29.07 6.71 5.38
N SER A 137 -28.52 6.96 4.19
CA SER A 137 -29.14 7.84 3.20
C SER A 137 -30.48 7.31 2.65
N THR A 138 -30.61 5.99 2.50
CA THR A 138 -31.87 5.37 2.05
C THR A 138 -32.99 5.45 3.09
N MET A 139 -32.67 5.34 4.38
CA MET A 139 -33.68 5.46 5.44
C MET A 139 -34.16 6.90 5.63
N GLU A 140 -33.29 7.89 5.43
CA GLU A 140 -33.64 9.31 5.50
C GLU A 140 -34.55 9.72 4.33
N SER A 141 -34.25 9.25 3.11
CA SER A 141 -35.10 9.46 1.92
C SER A 141 -36.48 8.81 2.01
N SER A 142 -36.66 7.78 2.87
CA SER A 142 -37.94 7.09 3.04
C SER A 142 -38.81 7.71 4.15
N ARG A 143 -38.27 8.68 4.90
CA ARG A 143 -38.96 9.40 5.99
C ARG A 143 -39.34 10.85 5.61
N ALA A 144 -38.87 11.34 4.47
CA ALA A 144 -39.25 12.62 3.88
C ALA A 144 -40.42 12.42 2.90
#